data_AF-A0A662PU25-F1
#
_entry.id   AF-A0A662PU25-F1
#
_cell.length_a   1.000
_cell.length_b   1.000
_cell.length_c   1.000
_cell.angle_alpha   90.00
_cell.angle_beta   90.00
_cell.angle_gamma   90.00
#
_symmetry.space_group_name_H-M   'P 1'
#
loop_
_entity.id
_entity.type
_entity.pdbx_description
1 polymer ?
#
loop_
_entity_poly.entity_id
_entity_poly.type
_entity_poly.pdbx_seq_one_letter_code
_entity_poly.pdbx_strand_id
1 'polypeptide(L)'
;MKVREEQDEEERTHGRYTTVSIPITLYRRIKELIKDTGFTSVSQFVIYILREVVSSMEEERLKGEKLSEEEKRQIIERLKRLGYL
;
A
#
# COMPACT_ATOMS: atom_id res chain seq x y z
N MET A 1 -0.52 -5.26 40.40
CA MET A 1 0.29 -5.88 39.33
C MET A 1 -0.52 -6.23 38.09
N LYS A 2 -1.85 -6.47 38.19
CA LYS A 2 -2.73 -6.82 37.06
C LYS A 2 -3.16 -5.66 36.15
N VAL A 3 -3.01 -4.42 36.60
CA VAL A 3 -3.47 -3.21 35.88
C VAL A 3 -2.48 -2.68 34.85
N ARG A 4 -1.21 -3.14 34.90
CA ARG A 4 -0.17 -2.73 33.95
C ARG A 4 -0.14 -3.62 32.71
N GLU A 5 -0.56 -4.88 32.82
CA GLU A 5 -0.58 -5.82 31.70
C GLU A 5 -1.71 -5.52 30.70
N GLU A 6 -2.83 -4.94 31.15
CA GLU A 6 -3.94 -4.53 30.25
C GLU A 6 -3.59 -3.28 29.42
N GLN A 7 -2.69 -2.42 29.89
CA GLN A 7 -2.26 -1.22 29.15
C GLN A 7 -1.25 -1.54 28.04
N ASP A 8 -0.53 -2.67 28.13
CA ASP A 8 0.49 -3.09 27.17
C ASP A 8 -0.08 -3.89 25.97
N GLU A 9 -1.39 -4.19 25.96
CA GLU A 9 -2.06 -4.85 24.82
C GLU A 9 -2.64 -3.87 23.78
N GLU A 10 -3.03 -2.66 24.17
CA GLU A 10 -3.58 -1.65 23.25
C GLU A 10 -2.52 -0.98 22.35
N GLU A 11 -1.23 -1.08 22.70
CA GLU A 11 -0.12 -0.49 21.92
C GLU A 11 0.29 -1.32 20.68
N ARG A 12 -0.21 -2.56 20.52
CA ARG A 12 0.29 -3.49 19.49
C ARG A 12 -0.25 -3.28 18.07
N THR A 13 -0.92 -2.16 17.77
CA THR A 13 -1.38 -1.84 16.40
C THR A 13 -1.15 -0.39 15.96
N HIS A 14 -0.44 0.43 16.74
CA HIS A 14 -0.17 1.81 16.33
C HIS A 14 0.96 1.86 15.30
N GLY A 15 0.63 1.53 14.04
CA GLY A 15 1.48 1.88 12.90
C GLY A 15 1.82 3.38 12.95
N ARG A 16 3.04 3.74 12.52
CA ARG A 16 3.44 5.16 12.45
C ARG A 16 2.54 5.87 11.43
N TYR A 17 1.70 6.80 11.89
CA TYR A 17 0.83 7.60 11.02
C TYR A 17 1.49 8.90 10.62
N THR A 18 1.15 9.40 9.44
CA THR A 18 1.49 10.74 8.96
C THR A 18 0.20 11.50 8.64
N THR A 19 0.25 12.83 8.70
CA THR A 19 -0.88 13.70 8.36
C THR A 19 -0.74 14.26 6.95
N VAL A 20 -1.84 14.27 6.21
CA VAL A 20 -1.92 14.85 4.86
C VAL A 20 -3.01 15.92 4.86
N SER A 21 -2.64 17.13 4.47
CA SER A 21 -3.60 18.23 4.32
C SER A 21 -4.46 18.03 3.09
N ILE A 22 -5.78 18.06 3.27
CA ILE A 22 -6.76 18.01 2.19
C ILE A 22 -7.71 19.22 2.28
N PRO A 23 -8.16 19.77 1.14
CA PRO A 23 -9.14 20.85 1.15
C PRO A 23 -10.40 20.46 1.94
N ILE A 24 -10.92 21.38 2.76
CA ILE A 24 -12.10 21.14 3.59
C ILE A 24 -13.31 20.73 2.75
N THR A 25 -13.44 21.30 1.55
CA THR A 25 -14.48 20.95 0.58
C THR A 25 -14.42 19.48 0.17
N LEU A 26 -13.22 18.95 -0.08
CA LEU A 26 -13.02 17.55 -0.43
C LEU A 26 -13.28 16.63 0.76
N TYR A 27 -12.76 16.98 1.94
CA TYR A 27 -13.04 16.24 3.18
C TYR A 27 -14.53 16.08 3.44
N ARG A 28 -15.32 17.17 3.30
CA ARG A 28 -16.77 17.14 3.50
C ARG A 28 -17.46 16.22 2.49
N ARG A 29 -17.09 16.30 1.21
CA ARG A 29 -17.63 15.41 0.17
C ARG A 29 -17.35 13.95 0.47
N ILE A 30 -16.12 13.62 0.84
CA ILE A 30 -15.74 12.25 1.22
C ILE A 30 -16.52 11.80 2.45
N LYS A 31 -16.64 12.67 3.47
CA LYS A 31 -17.41 12.37 4.68
C LYS A 31 -18.86 12.04 4.37
N GLU A 32 -19.51 12.77 3.47
CA GLU A 32 -20.88 12.46 3.03
C GLU A 32 -20.93 11.14 2.24
N LEU A 33 -19.98 10.93 1.33
CA LEU A 33 -19.91 9.73 0.49
C LEU A 33 -19.79 8.44 1.32
N ILE A 34 -19.04 8.47 2.41
CA ILE A 34 -18.81 7.27 3.24
C ILE A 34 -19.89 7.00 4.29
N LYS A 35 -20.91 7.85 4.45
CA LYS A 35 -21.93 7.70 5.51
C LYS A 35 -22.67 6.37 5.45
N ASP A 36 -23.00 5.92 4.25
CA ASP A 36 -23.78 4.69 4.02
C ASP A 36 -22.87 3.50 3.65
N THR A 37 -21.59 3.58 4.02
CA THR A 37 -20.59 2.56 3.73
C THR A 37 -20.08 1.92 5.03
N GLY A 38 -19.29 0.86 4.91
CA GLY A 38 -18.63 0.22 6.06
C GLY A 38 -17.44 1.01 6.63
N PHE A 39 -17.10 2.18 6.10
CA PHE A 39 -15.95 2.96 6.56
C PHE A 39 -16.27 3.76 7.83
N THR A 40 -15.48 3.55 8.87
CA THR A 40 -15.64 4.24 10.16
C THR A 40 -15.05 5.64 10.19
N SER A 41 -14.19 6.00 9.23
CA SER A 41 -13.56 7.31 9.14
C SER A 41 -13.10 7.65 7.72
N VAL A 42 -12.91 8.95 7.47
CA VAL A 42 -12.30 9.44 6.23
C VAL A 42 -10.88 8.89 6.07
N SER A 43 -10.11 8.79 7.16
CA SER A 43 -8.75 8.23 7.13
C SER A 43 -8.75 6.77 6.65
N GLN A 44 -9.66 5.94 7.16
CA GLN A 44 -9.81 4.54 6.70
C GLN A 44 -10.12 4.46 5.20
N PHE A 45 -11.06 5.28 4.72
CA PHE A 45 -11.39 5.35 3.31
C PHE A 45 -10.19 5.76 2.44
N VAL A 46 -9.46 6.82 2.84
CA VAL A 46 -8.29 7.30 2.11
C VAL A 46 -7.17 6.25 2.10
N ILE A 47 -6.92 5.57 3.21
CA ILE A 47 -5.93 4.49 3.28
C ILE A 47 -6.29 3.34 2.32
N TYR A 48 -7.57 2.95 2.28
CA TYR A 48 -8.05 1.91 1.37
C TYR A 48 -7.78 2.26 -0.10
N ILE A 49 -8.22 3.45 -0.53
CA ILE A 49 -8.04 3.92 -1.91
C ILE A 49 -6.55 4.09 -2.26
N LEU A 50 -5.75 4.70 -1.38
CA LEU A 50 -4.32 4.89 -1.64
C LEU A 50 -3.58 3.56 -1.76
N ARG A 51 -3.96 2.54 -0.99
CA ARG A 51 -3.36 1.21 -1.09
C ARG A 51 -3.59 0.61 -2.47
N GLU A 52 -4.83 0.68 -2.97
CA GLU A 52 -5.19 0.16 -4.29
C GLU A 52 -4.44 0.89 -5.41
N VAL A 53 -4.44 2.23 -5.37
CA VAL A 53 -3.78 3.07 -6.38
C VAL A 53 -2.26 2.87 -6.38
N VAL A 54 -1.64 2.78 -5.20
CA VAL A 54 -0.19 2.55 -5.12
C VAL A 54 0.15 1.16 -5.63
N SER A 55 -0.61 0.12 -5.26
CA SER A 55 -0.38 -1.24 -5.77
C SER A 55 -0.52 -1.31 -7.29
N SER A 56 -1.50 -0.65 -7.89
CA SER A 56 -1.62 -0.62 -9.36
C SER A 56 -0.46 0.12 -10.02
N MET A 57 -0.02 1.25 -9.45
CA MET A 57 1.14 2.01 -9.96
C MET A 57 2.45 1.22 -9.84
N GLU A 58 2.65 0.51 -8.73
CA GLU A 58 3.81 -0.36 -8.53
C GLU A 58 3.79 -1.53 -9.52
N GLU A 59 2.64 -2.17 -9.72
CA GLU A 59 2.49 -3.22 -10.72
C GLU A 59 2.77 -2.71 -12.14
N GLU A 60 2.26 -1.53 -12.52
CA GLU A 60 2.54 -0.92 -13.81
C GLU A 60 4.01 -0.56 -13.95
N ARG A 61 4.65 -0.06 -12.88
CA ARG A 61 6.08 0.22 -12.87
C ARG A 61 6.90 -1.05 -13.02
N LEU A 62 6.54 -2.12 -12.32
CA LEU A 62 7.19 -3.44 -12.43
C LEU A 62 6.94 -4.09 -13.80
N LYS A 63 5.75 -3.90 -14.39
CA LYS A 63 5.41 -4.33 -15.77
C LYS A 63 6.07 -3.41 -16.82
N GLY A 64 6.41 -2.18 -16.48
CA GLY A 64 7.14 -1.21 -17.30
C GLY A 64 8.65 -1.45 -17.24
N GLU A 65 9.15 -1.86 -16.09
CA GLU A 65 10.45 -2.53 -15.86
C GLU A 65 10.41 -3.98 -16.39
N LYS A 66 9.70 -4.22 -17.50
CA LYS A 66 9.92 -5.39 -18.34
C LYS A 66 11.38 -5.37 -18.71
N LEU A 67 12.13 -6.38 -18.26
CA LEU A 67 13.51 -6.64 -18.66
C LEU A 67 13.68 -6.24 -20.12
N SER A 68 14.63 -5.35 -20.39
CA SER A 68 15.03 -5.02 -21.74
C SER A 68 15.34 -6.31 -22.50
N GLU A 69 15.08 -6.35 -23.80
CA GLU A 69 15.43 -7.50 -24.64
C GLU A 69 16.91 -7.90 -24.48
N GLU A 70 17.77 -6.93 -24.17
CA GLU A 70 19.19 -7.16 -23.85
C GLU A 70 19.38 -7.90 -22.51
N GLU A 71 18.67 -7.48 -21.46
CA GLU A 71 18.73 -8.12 -20.15
C GLU A 71 18.15 -9.54 -20.22
N LYS A 72 17.08 -9.77 -21.01
CA LYS A 72 16.54 -11.10 -21.26
C LYS A 72 17.58 -12.00 -21.91
N ARG A 73 18.31 -11.51 -22.92
CA ARG A 73 19.38 -12.28 -23.58
C ARG A 73 20.48 -12.64 -22.61
N GLN A 74 20.91 -11.71 -21.76
CA GLN A 74 21.94 -11.97 -20.75
C GLN A 74 21.49 -13.02 -19.72
N ILE A 75 20.23 -12.97 -19.26
CA ILE A 75 19.68 -13.99 -18.37
C ILE A 75 19.63 -15.35 -19.06
N ILE A 76 19.16 -15.43 -20.30
CA ILE A 76 19.10 -16.68 -21.07
C ILE A 76 20.51 -17.26 -21.26
N GLU A 77 21.50 -16.43 -21.59
CA GLU A 77 22.88 -16.89 -21.76
C GLU A 77 23.47 -17.41 -20.44
N ARG A 78 23.18 -16.71 -19.33
CA ARG A 78 23.62 -17.12 -17.99
C ARG A 78 22.96 -18.43 -17.55
N LEU A 79 21.68 -18.63 -17.85
CA LEU A 79 20.95 -19.87 -17.55
C LEU A 79 21.51 -21.05 -18.36
N LYS A 80 21.83 -20.86 -19.64
CA LYS A 80 22.51 -21.86 -20.48
C LYS A 80 23.87 -22.25 -19.92
N ARG A 81 24.68 -21.26 -19.50
CA ARG A 81 26.00 -21.52 -18.89
C ARG A 81 25.92 -22.28 -17.57
N LEU A 82 24.82 -22.11 -16.84
CA LEU A 82 24.55 -22.80 -15.58
C LEU A 82 23.85 -24.16 -15.76
N GLY A 83 23.46 -24.53 -16.99
CA GLY A 83 22.82 -25.81 -17.30
C GLY A 83 21.33 -25.90 -16.94
N TYR A 84 20.68 -24.76 -16.71
CA TYR A 84 19.23 -24.70 -16.46
C TYR A 84 18.39 -24.68 -17.74
N LEU A 85 19.03 -24.52 -18.91
CA LEU A 85 18.46 -24.39 -20.26
C LEU A 85 19.37 -25.08 -21.26
#